data_AF-A0A934BLD8-F1
#
_entry.id   AF-A0A934BLD8-F1
#
_cell.length_a   1.000
_cell.length_b   1.000
_cell.length_c   1.000
_cell.angle_alpha   90.00
_cell.angle_beta   90.00
_cell.angle_gamma   90.00
#
_symmetry.space_group_name_H-M   'P 1'
#
loop_
_entity.id
_entity.type
_entity.pdbx_description
1 polymer ?
#
loop_
_entity_poly.entity_id
_entity_poly.type
_entity_poly.pdbx_seq_one_letter_code
_entity_poly.pdbx_strand_id
1 'polypeptide(L)'
;MHIAYLILTLVILFLIVMLLGKVVKRLPANIVKTVNWTSFFFAAVSGLLLYLKATIIPYNILIPIFALSLIVYFIFYDYNYKGVKE
;
A
#
# COMPACT_ATOMS: atom_id res chain seq x y z
N MET A 1 8.74 -26.31 -2.75
CA MET A 1 7.32 -25.97 -3.05
C MET A 1 6.92 -24.57 -2.55
N HIS A 2 7.25 -24.15 -1.34
CA HIS A 2 6.81 -22.84 -0.79
C HIS A 2 7.26 -21.59 -1.57
N ILE A 3 8.44 -21.58 -2.16
CA ILE A 3 8.97 -20.42 -2.91
C ILE A 3 8.17 -20.17 -4.19
N ALA A 4 7.75 -21.22 -4.91
CA ALA A 4 6.96 -21.10 -6.12
C ALA A 4 5.56 -20.53 -5.83
N TYR A 5 4.92 -20.97 -4.75
CA TYR A 5 3.66 -20.39 -4.29
C TYR A 5 3.83 -18.92 -3.91
N LEU A 6 4.91 -18.57 -3.20
CA LEU A 6 5.17 -17.18 -2.80
C LEU A 6 5.39 -16.25 -4.00
N ILE A 7 6.15 -16.71 -5.00
CA ILE A 7 6.33 -15.98 -6.28
C ILE A 7 4.99 -15.84 -7.00
N LEU A 8 4.20 -16.91 -7.10
CA LEU A 8 2.88 -16.87 -7.74
C LEU A 8 1.94 -15.89 -7.04
N THR A 9 1.93 -15.89 -5.70
CA THR A 9 1.14 -14.95 -4.90
C THR A 9 1.57 -13.50 -5.15
N LEU A 10 2.88 -13.23 -5.21
CA LEU A 10 3.40 -11.89 -5.54
C LEU A 10 3.01 -11.44 -6.96
N VAL A 11 3.07 -12.34 -7.94
CA VAL A 11 2.68 -12.05 -9.33
C VAL A 11 1.18 -11.76 -9.43
N ILE A 12 0.33 -12.53 -8.74
CA ILE A 12 -1.11 -12.27 -8.66
C ILE A 12 -1.38 -10.92 -7.98
N LEU A 13 -0.71 -10.64 -6.86
CA LEU A 13 -0.84 -9.35 -6.17
C LEU A 13 -0.45 -8.18 -7.08
N PHE A 14 0.65 -8.33 -7.82
CA PHE A 14 1.12 -7.34 -8.77
C PHE A 14 0.13 -7.10 -9.92
N LEU A 15 -0.46 -8.17 -10.48
CA LEU A 15 -1.50 -8.06 -11.49
C LEU A 15 -2.75 -7.35 -10.96
N ILE A 16 -3.17 -7.67 -9.73
CA ILE A 16 -4.28 -7.01 -9.05
C ILE A 16 -3.99 -5.51 -8.88
N VAL A 17 -2.80 -5.15 -8.39
CA VAL A 17 -2.32 -3.77 -8.26
C VAL A 17 -2.36 -3.04 -9.62
N MET A 18 -1.91 -3.67 -10.70
CA MET A 18 -1.94 -3.10 -12.05
C MET A 18 -3.37 -2.84 -12.56
N LEU A 19 -4.29 -3.80 -12.34
CA LEU A 19 -5.70 -3.68 -12.71
C LEU A 19 -6.40 -2.58 -11.90
N LEU A 20 -6.18 -2.56 -10.58
CA LEU A 20 -6.69 -1.52 -9.70
C LEU A 20 -6.13 -0.15 -10.06
N GLY A 21 -4.86 -0.04 -10.47
CA GLY A 21 -4.28 1.21 -10.95
C GLY A 21 -5.04 1.83 -12.14
N LYS A 22 -5.62 1.02 -13.03
CA LYS A 22 -6.49 1.52 -14.12
C LYS A 22 -7.84 2.04 -13.59
N VAL A 23 -8.38 1.44 -12.53
CA VAL A 23 -9.62 1.89 -11.86
C VAL A 23 -9.36 3.18 -11.09
N VAL A 24 -8.23 3.26 -10.37
CA VAL A 24 -7.80 4.44 -9.61
C VAL A 24 -7.63 5.66 -10.51
N LYS A 25 -7.20 5.48 -11.77
CA LYS A 25 -7.12 6.55 -12.78
C LYS A 25 -8.47 7.19 -13.12
N ARG A 26 -9.60 6.54 -12.82
CA ARG A 26 -10.96 7.09 -13.00
C ARG A 26 -11.49 7.80 -11.76
N LEU A 27 -10.77 7.73 -10.63
CA LEU A 27 -11.17 8.40 -9.40
C LEU A 27 -10.77 9.88 -9.43
N PRO A 28 -11.55 10.75 -8.77
CA PRO A 28 -11.21 12.17 -8.66
C PRO A 28 -9.92 12.37 -7.85
N ALA A 29 -9.10 13.32 -8.28
CA ALA A 29 -7.77 13.58 -7.73
C ALA A 29 -7.77 13.84 -6.20
N ASN A 30 -8.82 14.48 -5.68
CA ASN A 30 -8.98 14.74 -4.25
C ASN A 30 -9.07 13.44 -3.44
N ILE A 31 -9.78 12.43 -3.95
CA ILE A 31 -9.90 11.13 -3.28
C ILE A 31 -8.57 10.40 -3.33
N VAL A 32 -7.90 10.39 -4.49
CA VAL A 32 -6.60 9.73 -4.66
C VAL A 32 -5.56 10.34 -3.74
N LYS A 33 -5.45 11.67 -3.69
CA LYS A 33 -4.51 12.38 -2.82
C LYS A 33 -4.79 12.08 -1.34
N THR A 34 -6.06 12.09 -0.93
CA THR A 34 -6.46 11.74 0.43
C THR A 34 -6.05 10.32 0.77
N VAL A 35 -6.46 9.33 -0.04
CA VAL A 35 -6.12 7.91 0.20
C VAL A 35 -4.60 7.72 0.23
N ASN A 36 -3.86 8.30 -0.70
CA ASN A 36 -2.40 8.21 -0.72
C ASN A 36 -1.76 8.75 0.57
N TRP A 37 -2.22 9.92 1.03
CA TRP A 37 -1.70 10.55 2.24
C TRP A 37 -2.05 9.74 3.49
N THR A 38 -3.29 9.26 3.58
CA THR A 38 -3.76 8.41 4.69
C THR A 38 -2.99 7.08 4.72
N SER A 39 -2.79 6.44 3.58
CA SER A 39 -2.01 5.20 3.47
C SER A 39 -0.54 5.41 3.83
N PHE A 40 0.06 6.53 3.42
CA PHE A 40 1.41 6.89 3.85
C PHE A 40 1.48 7.08 5.36
N PHE A 41 0.52 7.80 5.95
CA PHE A 41 0.46 8.01 7.39
C PHE A 41 0.37 6.69 8.15
N PHE A 42 -0.54 5.79 7.74
CA PHE A 42 -0.64 4.47 8.37
C PHE A 42 0.63 3.63 8.20
N ALA A 43 1.27 3.66 7.03
CA ALA A 43 2.55 2.97 6.81
C ALA A 43 3.66 3.55 7.70
N ALA A 44 3.77 4.87 7.80
CA ALA A 44 4.77 5.53 8.65
C ALA A 44 4.55 5.22 10.13
N VAL A 45 3.31 5.35 10.63
CA VAL A 45 2.98 5.08 12.03
C VAL A 45 3.17 3.60 12.38
N SER A 46 2.70 2.69 11.52
CA SER A 46 2.88 1.26 11.76
C SER A 46 4.35 0.84 11.64
N GLY A 47 5.11 1.38 10.69
CA GLY A 47 6.56 1.16 10.59
C GLY A 47 7.32 1.67 11.82
N LEU A 48 6.95 2.84 12.34
CA LEU A 48 7.53 3.41 13.55
C LEU A 48 7.21 2.56 14.79
N LEU A 49 5.97 2.11 14.94
CA LEU A 49 5.55 1.24 16.03
C LEU A 49 6.24 -0.14 15.98
N LEU A 50 6.45 -0.69 14.78
CA LEU A 50 7.25 -1.89 14.56
C LEU A 50 8.70 -1.67 15.00
N TYR A 51 9.31 -0.56 14.60
CA TYR A 51 10.69 -0.21 14.94
C TYR A 51 10.88 -0.05 16.46
N LEU A 52 9.96 0.66 17.11
CA LEU A 52 10.00 0.91 18.56
C LEU A 52 9.63 -0.32 19.41
N LYS A 53 9.33 -1.46 18.77
CA LYS A 53 8.87 -2.67 19.45
C LYS A 53 7.73 -2.40 20.44
N ALA A 54 6.75 -1.60 20.01
CA ALA A 54 5.65 -1.17 20.87
C ALA A 54 4.91 -2.39 21.42
N THR A 55 5.04 -2.64 22.72
CA THR A 55 4.43 -3.78 23.42
C THR A 55 2.89 -3.71 23.45
N ILE A 56 2.35 -2.53 23.12
CA ILE A 56 0.93 -2.20 23.17
C ILE A 56 0.14 -2.90 22.06
N ILE A 57 0.75 -3.12 20.89
CA ILE A 57 0.08 -3.72 19.73
C ILE A 57 0.93 -4.89 19.22
N PRO A 58 0.36 -6.11 19.12
CA PRO A 58 1.14 -7.27 18.76
C PRO A 58 1.56 -7.22 17.27
N TYR A 59 2.79 -7.68 17.00
CA TYR A 59 3.43 -7.62 15.68
C TYR A 59 2.64 -8.31 14.57
N ASN A 60 1.92 -9.38 14.90
CA ASN A 60 1.06 -10.12 13.98
C ASN A 60 -0.08 -9.25 13.40
N ILE A 61 -0.46 -8.16 14.06
CA ILE A 61 -1.44 -7.18 13.57
C ILE A 61 -0.73 -6.00 12.88
N LEU A 62 0.40 -5.56 13.43
CA LEU A 62 1.13 -4.40 12.90
C LEU A 62 1.79 -4.66 11.54
N ILE A 63 2.34 -5.84 11.32
CA ILE A 63 2.96 -6.25 10.05
C ILE A 63 1.96 -6.21 8.88
N PRO A 64 0.75 -6.83 8.95
CA PRO A 64 -0.19 -6.76 7.86
C PRO A 64 -0.74 -5.35 7.64
N ILE A 65 -0.94 -4.55 8.70
CA ILE A 65 -1.35 -3.14 8.55
C ILE A 65 -0.28 -2.36 7.79
N PHE A 66 0.99 -2.52 8.15
CA PHE A 66 2.11 -1.88 7.47
C PHE A 66 2.20 -2.29 6.00
N ALA A 67 2.14 -3.60 5.73
CA ALA A 67 2.21 -4.14 4.38
C ALA A 67 1.05 -3.67 3.50
N LEU A 68 -0.20 -3.73 4.01
CA LEU A 68 -1.38 -3.26 3.28
C LEU A 68 -1.31 -1.75 3.02
N SER A 69 -0.89 -0.97 4.00
CA SER A 69 -0.76 0.49 3.86
C SER A 69 0.27 0.85 2.79
N LEU A 70 1.40 0.14 2.73
CA LEU A 70 2.40 0.29 1.67
C LEU A 70 1.83 -0.11 0.30
N ILE A 71 1.13 -1.24 0.19
CA ILE A 71 0.54 -1.69 -1.08
C ILE A 71 -0.43 -0.63 -1.60
N VAL A 72 -1.33 -0.12 -0.74
CA VAL A 72 -2.28 0.94 -1.12
C VAL A 72 -1.53 2.22 -1.49
N TYR A 73 -0.53 2.64 -0.71
CA TYR A 73 0.31 3.79 -1.06
C TYR A 73 0.92 3.63 -2.46
N PHE A 74 1.54 2.50 -2.78
CA PHE A 74 2.13 2.27 -4.10
C PHE A 74 1.11 2.22 -5.25
N ILE A 75 -0.09 1.67 -5.03
CA ILE A 75 -1.18 1.69 -6.02
C ILE A 75 -1.54 3.14 -6.38
N PHE A 76 -1.64 4.01 -5.39
CA PHE A 76 -2.08 5.40 -5.57
C PHE A 76 -0.92 6.36 -5.89
N TYR A 77 0.34 5.95 -5.69
CA TYR A 77 1.53 6.74 -6.03
C TYR A 77 1.70 6.97 -7.54
N ASP A 78 1.40 5.96 -8.40
CA ASP A 78 1.46 6.11 -9.88
C ASP A 78 0.44 7.13 -10.41
N TYR A 79 -0.63 7.42 -9.66
CA TYR A 79 -1.61 8.45 -10.04
C TYR A 79 -0.97 9.84 -10.00
N ASN A 80 -0.16 10.13 -8.99
CA ASN A 80 0.46 11.45 -8.85
C ASN A 80 1.51 11.69 -9.95
N TYR A 81 2.20 10.65 -10.41
CA TYR A 81 3.25 10.78 -11.43
C TYR A 81 2.73 10.98 -12.86
N LYS A 82 1.50 10.55 -13.17
CA LYS A 82 0.93 10.65 -14.54
C LYS A 82 -0.25 11.61 -14.69
N GLY A 83 -0.87 12.05 -13.60
CA GLY A 83 -2.12 12.82 -13.63
C GLY A 83 -2.02 14.30 -13.24
N VAL A 84 -0.90 14.75 -12.69
CA VAL A 84 -0.71 16.14 -12.27
C VAL A 84 0.62 16.62 -12.81
N LYS A 85 0.61 17.03 -14.08
CA LYS A 85 1.48 18.14 -14.48
C LYS A 85 0.88 19.36 -13.79
N GLU A 86 1.44 19.74 -12.65
CA GLU A 86 1.41 21.15 -12.26
C GLU A 86 2.13 21.97 -13.33
#